data_AF-A0A9J6DAH3-F1
#
_entry.id   AF-A0A9J6DAH3-F1
#
_cell.length_a   1.000
_cell.length_b   1.000
_cell.length_c   1.000
_cell.angle_alpha   90.00
_cell.angle_beta   90.00
_cell.angle_gamma   90.00
#
_symmetry.space_group_name_H-M   'P 1'
#
loop_
_entity.id
_entity.type
_entity.pdbx_description
1 polymer ?
#
loop_
_entity_poly.entity_id
_entity_poly.type
_entity_poly.pdbx_seq_one_letter_code
_entity_poly.pdbx_strand_id
1 'polypeptide(L)'
;MKKACAPPFTAESQSRAVQDALTTPDTPRPAAKNAAPEITELHLAQSKGLTKESRQRLLEASDYYIGWLCGEDCQPSPMCTDPLMEMLVRLKATRRGQKPDGKPLIMVDDNLYYRSMRAAWFKLARKYSLGFCQVFLLCSAEQAIQRNATRLLPVPELTIETMVQKFELARDEPWEQLSVAVDGGPGSMEKVMALLDTASKQPWSPMDIVDSITEPAPPGQIHIWDLELRALVSKLIRQAQEEKSTKSELQAWCLMVQKARQNVLAYLRTLDFCNQKEEVDLERLMQEHLDCSASGAS
;
A
#
# COMPACT_ATOMS: atom_id res chain seq x y z
N MET A 1 7.80 66.50 19.78
CA MET A 1 7.92 67.45 18.65
C MET A 1 8.94 66.90 17.65
N LYS A 2 8.56 66.74 16.36
CA LYS A 2 9.36 66.42 15.14
C LYS A 2 10.08 65.04 15.17
N LYS A 3 9.72 63.96 14.44
CA LYS A 3 9.25 63.67 13.06
C LYS A 3 10.21 64.12 11.93
N ALA A 4 10.87 63.15 11.31
CA ALA A 4 11.36 63.08 9.90
C ALA A 4 11.72 61.59 9.64
N CYS A 5 10.94 60.75 8.95
CA CYS A 5 10.53 60.71 7.54
C CYS A 5 11.71 60.80 6.54
N ALA A 6 12.15 59.62 6.08
CA ALA A 6 12.97 59.43 4.88
C ALA A 6 12.07 59.38 3.62
N PRO A 7 12.53 59.89 2.46
CA PRO A 7 11.77 59.88 1.21
C PRO A 7 12.01 58.61 0.36
N PRO A 8 11.15 58.34 -0.64
CA PRO A 8 11.18 57.13 -1.47
C PRO A 8 12.10 57.28 -2.69
N PHE A 9 12.72 56.18 -3.13
CA PHE A 9 13.47 56.13 -4.38
C PHE A 9 12.55 55.68 -5.53
N THR A 10 12.43 56.55 -6.53
CA THR A 10 11.68 56.37 -7.77
C THR A 10 12.46 55.54 -8.79
N ALA A 11 11.71 54.81 -9.61
CA ALA A 11 12.19 54.12 -10.81
C ALA A 11 12.43 55.09 -11.98
N GLU A 12 13.16 54.57 -12.97
CA GLU A 12 13.28 54.99 -14.38
C GLU A 12 14.62 55.57 -14.85
N SER A 13 14.96 55.12 -16.06
CA SER A 13 16.04 55.53 -16.97
C SER A 13 17.43 54.88 -16.76
N GLN A 14 17.66 53.77 -17.47
CA GLN A 14 18.61 53.77 -18.59
C GLN A 14 18.41 52.54 -19.49
N SER A 15 18.09 52.85 -20.74
CA SER A 15 17.91 51.96 -21.88
C SER A 15 19.03 52.27 -22.87
N ARG A 16 19.44 51.23 -23.61
CA ARG A 16 20.22 51.23 -24.87
C ARG A 16 21.75 51.31 -24.81
N ALA A 17 22.33 50.17 -25.24
CA ALA A 17 23.51 49.94 -26.10
C ALA A 17 24.29 48.77 -25.45
N VAL A 18 24.47 47.59 -26.05
CA VAL A 18 24.81 47.28 -27.45
C VAL A 18 24.29 45.87 -27.76
N GLN A 19 23.39 45.76 -28.73
CA GLN A 19 23.22 44.58 -29.58
C GLN A 19 24.26 44.65 -30.71
N ASP A 20 24.69 43.48 -31.17
CA ASP A 20 25.44 43.17 -32.41
C ASP A 20 26.85 42.61 -32.19
N ALA A 21 26.92 41.28 -32.12
CA ALA A 21 27.99 40.51 -32.76
C ALA A 21 27.41 39.17 -33.24
N LEU A 22 27.30 39.10 -34.56
CA LEU A 22 26.77 38.03 -35.39
C LEU A 22 27.64 36.74 -35.38
N THR A 23 26.94 35.61 -35.44
CA THR A 23 27.19 34.41 -36.29
C THR A 23 28.63 33.98 -36.64
N THR A 24 28.99 32.72 -36.32
CA THR A 24 29.44 31.70 -37.29
C THR A 24 29.36 30.28 -36.70
N PRO A 25 29.29 29.22 -37.53
CA PRO A 25 28.73 27.92 -37.15
C PRO A 25 29.75 26.77 -36.94
N ASP A 26 29.24 25.72 -36.30
CA ASP A 26 29.55 24.29 -36.43
C ASP A 26 30.80 23.68 -35.75
N THR A 27 30.55 22.85 -34.72
CA THR A 27 30.99 21.44 -34.72
C THR A 27 30.32 20.66 -33.57
N PRO A 28 29.84 19.42 -33.82
CA PRO A 28 29.09 18.64 -32.84
C PRO A 28 29.99 18.00 -31.79
N ARG A 29 29.66 18.24 -30.52
CA ARG A 29 30.30 17.59 -29.36
C ARG A 29 29.85 16.13 -29.25
N PRO A 30 30.75 15.17 -29.00
CA PRO A 30 30.41 13.74 -29.06
C PRO A 30 29.43 13.34 -27.95
N ALA A 31 28.43 12.56 -28.36
CA ALA A 31 27.42 11.98 -27.49
C ALA A 31 28.05 11.06 -26.44
N ALA A 32 28.01 11.48 -25.18
CA ALA A 32 28.25 10.59 -24.05
C ALA A 32 27.04 9.64 -23.91
N LYS A 33 27.19 8.42 -24.42
CA LYS A 33 26.27 7.31 -24.18
C LYS A 33 26.35 6.88 -22.71
N ASN A 34 25.53 7.49 -21.86
CA ASN A 34 25.13 6.93 -20.58
C ASN A 34 23.61 6.93 -20.54
N ALA A 35 23.01 5.97 -21.26
CA ALA A 35 21.59 5.69 -21.16
C ALA A 35 21.35 4.95 -19.83
N ALA A 36 20.89 5.68 -18.81
CA ALA A 36 20.05 5.08 -17.80
C ALA A 36 18.80 4.51 -18.52
N PRO A 37 18.23 3.36 -18.10
CA PRO A 37 17.04 2.85 -18.74
C PRO A 37 15.90 3.84 -18.48
N GLU A 38 15.54 4.59 -19.52
CA GLU A 38 14.36 5.44 -19.56
C GLU A 38 13.16 4.51 -19.51
N ILE A 39 12.64 4.26 -18.29
CA ILE A 39 11.40 3.52 -18.08
C ILE A 39 10.31 4.39 -18.68
N THR A 40 9.99 4.13 -19.94
CA THR A 40 8.96 4.83 -20.71
C THR A 40 7.61 4.66 -20.01
N GLU A 41 6.79 5.71 -19.92
CA GLU A 41 5.44 5.67 -19.33
C GLU A 41 4.58 4.52 -19.90
N LEU A 42 4.85 4.11 -21.14
CA LEU A 42 4.27 2.93 -21.79
C LEU A 42 4.55 1.60 -21.06
N HIS A 43 5.74 1.41 -20.49
CA HIS A 43 6.12 0.21 -19.76
C HIS A 43 5.46 0.15 -18.38
N LEU A 44 5.26 1.32 -17.74
CA LEU A 44 4.51 1.43 -16.48
C LEU A 44 3.01 1.17 -16.72
N ALA A 45 2.47 1.70 -17.83
CA ALA A 45 1.07 1.54 -18.18
C ALA A 45 0.70 0.07 -18.46
N GLN A 46 1.54 -0.70 -19.15
CA GLN A 46 1.25 -2.09 -19.51
C GLN A 46 1.31 -3.08 -18.33
N SER A 47 1.72 -2.63 -17.14
CA SER A 47 1.76 -3.49 -15.96
C SER A 47 0.33 -3.74 -15.45
N LYS A 48 -0.09 -5.02 -15.38
CA LYS A 48 -1.20 -5.40 -14.49
C LYS A 48 -0.81 -4.88 -13.11
N GLY A 49 -1.60 -3.95 -12.56
CA GLY A 49 -1.25 -3.25 -11.31
C GLY A 49 -0.74 -4.22 -10.23
N LEU A 50 0.15 -3.73 -9.36
CA LEU A 50 0.86 -4.58 -8.41
C LEU A 50 -0.09 -5.55 -7.70
N THR A 51 0.14 -6.85 -7.86
CA THR A 51 -0.65 -7.88 -7.16
C THR A 51 -0.32 -7.84 -5.66
N LYS A 52 -1.16 -8.47 -4.82
CA LYS A 52 -0.85 -8.64 -3.38
C LYS A 52 0.53 -9.27 -3.18
N GLU A 53 0.86 -10.27 -3.99
CA GLU A 53 2.12 -10.99 -3.94
C GLU A 53 3.30 -10.10 -4.37
N SER A 54 3.12 -9.30 -5.42
CA SER A 54 4.12 -8.32 -5.86
C SER A 54 4.38 -7.24 -4.80
N ARG A 55 3.35 -6.77 -4.08
CA ARG A 55 3.52 -5.84 -2.94
C ARG A 55 4.31 -6.47 -1.79
N GLN A 56 4.00 -7.73 -1.47
CA GLN A 56 4.72 -8.45 -0.42
C GLN A 56 6.20 -8.60 -0.76
N ARG A 57 6.52 -8.97 -2.01
CA ARG A 57 7.91 -9.03 -2.50
C ARG A 57 8.60 -7.67 -2.48
N LEU A 58 7.90 -6.59 -2.85
CA LEU A 58 8.48 -5.24 -2.79
C LEU A 58 8.81 -4.83 -1.35
N LEU A 59 7.93 -5.15 -0.40
CA LEU A 59 8.17 -4.90 1.03
C LEU A 59 9.39 -5.69 1.53
N GLU A 60 9.50 -6.98 1.17
CA GLU A 60 10.66 -7.82 1.50
C GLU A 60 11.96 -7.30 0.85
N ALA A 61 11.92 -6.90 -0.42
CA ALA A 61 13.09 -6.32 -1.09
C ALA A 61 13.50 -4.99 -0.44
N SER A 62 12.52 -4.21 0.00
CA SER A 62 12.74 -2.96 0.74
C SER A 62 13.38 -3.22 2.09
N ASP A 63 13.07 -4.34 2.75
CA ASP A 63 13.71 -4.75 4.01
C ASP A 63 15.22 -4.92 3.84
N TYR A 64 15.63 -5.77 2.88
CA TYR A 64 17.04 -5.95 2.55
C TYR A 64 17.72 -4.65 2.09
N TYR A 65 17.01 -3.83 1.32
CA TYR A 65 17.54 -2.57 0.82
C TYR A 65 17.79 -1.56 1.95
N ILE A 66 16.85 -1.42 2.89
CA ILE A 66 16.97 -0.52 4.03
C ILE A 66 18.07 -1.02 4.99
N GLY A 67 18.11 -2.32 5.29
CA GLY A 67 19.19 -2.89 6.08
C GLY A 67 20.57 -2.57 5.49
N TRP A 68 20.72 -2.76 4.17
CA TRP A 68 21.94 -2.38 3.46
C TRP A 68 22.26 -0.87 3.56
N LEU A 69 21.25 0.01 3.48
CA LEU A 69 21.44 1.46 3.68
C LEU A 69 21.88 1.79 5.12
N CYS A 70 21.42 1.03 6.10
CA CYS A 70 21.78 1.17 7.51
C CYS A 70 23.13 0.50 7.86
N GLY A 71 23.80 -0.11 6.88
CA GLY A 71 25.10 -0.76 7.07
C GLY A 71 25.02 -2.23 7.54
N GLU A 72 23.83 -2.84 7.50
CA GLU A 72 23.68 -4.28 7.72
C GLU A 72 24.04 -5.06 6.44
N ASP A 73 24.88 -6.09 6.58
CA ASP A 73 25.16 -7.06 5.51
C ASP A 73 24.10 -8.17 5.51
N CYS A 74 22.84 -7.80 5.29
CA CYS A 74 21.76 -8.75 5.09
C CYS A 74 21.64 -9.09 3.60
N GLN A 75 22.11 -10.27 3.22
CA GLN A 75 21.83 -10.84 1.90
C GLN A 75 20.60 -11.77 2.00
N PRO A 76 19.72 -11.78 1.00
CA PRO A 76 18.67 -12.79 0.91
C PRO A 76 19.29 -14.19 0.92
N SER A 77 18.61 -15.15 1.55
CA SER A 77 19.02 -16.56 1.49
C SER A 77 19.26 -17.00 0.05
N PRO A 78 20.26 -17.84 -0.25
CA PRO A 78 20.50 -18.34 -1.61
C PRO A 78 19.33 -19.18 -2.18
N MET A 79 18.34 -19.55 -1.37
CA MET A 79 17.08 -20.17 -1.77
C MET A 79 15.99 -19.15 -2.20
N CYS A 80 16.32 -17.86 -2.19
CA CYS A 80 15.40 -16.78 -2.52
C CYS A 80 14.94 -16.84 -3.99
N THR A 81 13.66 -16.56 -4.22
CA THR A 81 13.06 -16.55 -5.57
C THR A 81 13.67 -15.46 -6.44
N ASP A 82 13.90 -15.77 -7.73
CA ASP A 82 14.45 -14.88 -8.76
C ASP A 82 13.84 -13.45 -8.77
N PRO A 83 12.49 -13.26 -8.64
CA PRO A 83 11.89 -11.94 -8.69
C PRO A 83 12.25 -11.00 -7.52
N LEU A 84 12.51 -11.55 -6.33
CA LEU A 84 12.88 -10.74 -5.16
C LEU A 84 14.29 -10.17 -5.34
N MET A 85 15.20 -11.00 -5.85
CA MET A 85 16.57 -10.58 -6.12
C MET A 85 16.60 -9.52 -7.21
N GLU A 86 15.82 -9.68 -8.28
CA GLU A 86 15.68 -8.68 -9.34
C GLU A 86 15.21 -7.33 -8.78
N MET A 87 14.18 -7.31 -7.93
CA MET A 87 13.70 -6.09 -7.26
C MET A 87 14.79 -5.44 -6.40
N LEU A 88 15.52 -6.22 -5.60
CA LEU A 88 16.60 -5.72 -4.76
C LEU A 88 17.74 -5.12 -5.59
N VAL A 89 18.12 -5.76 -6.69
CA VAL A 89 19.14 -5.24 -7.63
C VAL A 89 18.69 -3.91 -8.21
N ARG A 90 17.42 -3.78 -8.59
CA ARG A 90 16.85 -2.51 -9.08
C ARG A 90 16.87 -1.42 -8.01
N LEU A 91 16.50 -1.73 -6.77
CA LEU A 91 16.59 -0.79 -5.65
C LEU A 91 18.03 -0.35 -5.37
N LYS A 92 19.00 -1.27 -5.35
CA LYS A 92 20.42 -0.93 -5.17
C LYS A 92 20.97 -0.09 -6.32
N ALA A 93 20.47 -0.29 -7.54
CA ALA A 93 20.88 0.50 -8.71
C ALA A 93 20.48 1.98 -8.62
N THR A 94 19.41 2.34 -7.90
CA THR A 94 18.95 3.74 -7.75
C THR A 94 19.94 4.62 -6.99
N ARG A 95 20.81 4.03 -6.16
CA ARG A 95 21.82 4.75 -5.38
C ARG A 95 23.05 5.16 -6.19
N ARG A 96 23.21 4.69 -7.43
CA ARG A 96 24.35 5.06 -8.30
C ARG A 96 24.30 6.56 -8.58
N GLY A 97 25.09 7.34 -7.83
CA GLY A 97 25.22 8.79 -8.00
C GLY A 97 24.87 9.65 -6.77
N GLN A 98 24.42 9.07 -5.65
CA GLN A 98 24.18 9.83 -4.42
C GLN A 98 25.47 10.08 -3.63
N LYS A 99 25.58 11.27 -3.01
CA LYS A 99 26.68 11.60 -2.10
C LYS A 99 26.67 10.65 -0.90
N PRO A 100 27.84 10.16 -0.44
CA PRO A 100 27.94 9.19 0.65
C PRO A 100 27.37 9.70 1.99
N ASP A 101 27.30 11.01 2.21
CA ASP A 101 26.98 11.62 3.51
C ASP A 101 25.52 12.09 3.64
N GLY A 102 24.67 11.87 2.63
CA GLY A 102 23.26 12.26 2.67
C GLY A 102 22.41 11.27 3.47
N LYS A 103 21.54 11.77 4.36
CA LYS A 103 20.48 10.94 4.96
C LYS A 103 19.48 10.53 3.86
N PRO A 104 19.31 9.24 3.54
CA PRO A 104 18.40 8.82 2.48
C PRO A 104 16.94 9.07 2.90
N LEU A 105 16.14 9.64 1.99
CA LEU A 105 14.69 9.69 2.10
C LEU A 105 14.10 8.60 1.21
N ILE A 106 13.24 7.76 1.79
CA ILE A 106 12.54 6.70 1.06
C ILE A 106 11.07 7.10 0.96
N MET A 107 10.57 7.18 -0.27
CA MET A 107 9.17 7.49 -0.56
C MET A 107 8.49 6.23 -1.10
N VAL A 108 7.36 5.87 -0.49
CA VAL A 108 6.53 4.75 -0.95
C VAL A 108 5.32 5.35 -1.65
N ASP A 109 5.33 5.30 -2.98
CA ASP A 109 4.23 5.77 -3.82
C ASP A 109 3.31 4.59 -4.20
N ASP A 110 2.33 4.32 -3.33
CA ASP A 110 1.24 3.37 -3.55
C ASP A 110 -0.02 3.95 -2.89
N ASN A 111 -1.20 3.49 -3.30
CA ASN A 111 -2.47 3.99 -2.80
C ASN A 111 -2.65 3.75 -1.29
N LEU A 112 -2.03 2.68 -0.74
CA LEU A 112 -1.98 2.30 0.68
C LEU A 112 -3.28 2.56 1.47
N TYR A 113 -4.43 2.29 0.83
CA TYR A 113 -5.73 2.74 1.31
C TYR A 113 -6.23 1.95 2.54
N TYR A 114 -5.68 0.76 2.79
CA TYR A 114 -5.86 0.05 4.05
C TYR A 114 -4.73 0.38 5.02
N ARG A 115 -5.09 0.60 6.29
CA ARG A 115 -4.19 0.83 7.42
C ARG A 115 -3.20 -0.32 7.63
N SER A 116 -3.62 -1.56 7.37
CA SER A 116 -2.74 -2.74 7.48
C SER A 116 -1.56 -2.69 6.48
N MET A 117 -1.76 -2.10 5.31
CA MET A 117 -0.68 -1.90 4.33
C MET A 117 0.34 -0.88 4.85
N ARG A 118 -0.12 0.23 5.45
CA ARG A 118 0.75 1.26 6.03
C ARG A 118 1.48 0.76 7.28
N ALA A 119 0.80 -0.04 8.10
CA ALA A 119 1.40 -0.65 9.29
C ALA A 119 2.59 -1.56 8.95
N ALA A 120 2.56 -2.24 7.79
CA ALA A 120 3.68 -3.06 7.33
C ALA A 120 4.94 -2.22 7.06
N TRP A 121 4.79 -1.05 6.43
CA TRP A 121 5.88 -0.10 6.21
C TRP A 121 6.34 0.57 7.50
N PHE A 122 5.42 0.89 8.42
CA PHE A 122 5.78 1.41 9.73
C PHE A 122 6.64 0.42 10.53
N LYS A 123 6.26 -0.87 10.55
CA LYS A 123 7.06 -1.91 11.21
C LYS A 123 8.48 -1.96 10.65
N LEU A 124 8.60 -1.81 9.33
CA LEU A 124 9.89 -1.79 8.67
C LEU A 124 10.72 -0.56 9.04
N ALA A 125 10.11 0.63 9.06
CA ALA A 125 10.77 1.85 9.51
C ALA A 125 11.25 1.73 10.96
N ARG A 126 10.41 1.17 11.83
CA ARG A 126 10.73 0.95 13.25
C ARG A 126 11.85 -0.07 13.46
N LYS A 127 11.89 -1.16 12.67
CA LYS A 127 12.98 -2.16 12.69
C LYS A 127 14.35 -1.49 12.54
N TYR A 128 14.44 -0.49 11.67
CA TYR A 128 15.69 0.20 11.31
C TYR A 128 15.91 1.55 12.00
N SER A 129 15.17 1.84 13.07
CA SER A 129 15.26 3.13 13.77
C SER A 129 15.01 4.35 12.88
N LEU A 130 14.08 4.27 11.93
CA LEU A 130 13.80 5.34 10.98
C LEU A 130 12.69 6.28 11.48
N GLY A 131 12.77 7.54 11.06
CA GLY A 131 11.62 8.44 11.09
C GLY A 131 10.55 7.94 10.12
N PHE A 132 9.28 8.04 10.52
CA PHE A 132 8.14 7.60 9.72
C PHE A 132 7.04 8.67 9.74
N CYS A 133 6.46 8.93 8.57
CA CYS A 133 5.30 9.80 8.45
C CYS A 133 4.42 9.39 7.27
N GLN A 134 3.19 9.88 7.24
CA GLN A 134 2.21 9.56 6.21
C GLN A 134 1.67 10.84 5.58
N VAL A 135 1.61 10.87 4.25
CA VAL A 135 1.02 11.98 3.49
C VAL A 135 -0.20 11.45 2.73
N PHE A 136 -1.38 11.92 3.11
CA PHE A 136 -2.65 11.59 2.46
C PHE A 136 -2.94 12.64 1.38
N LEU A 137 -2.85 12.24 0.12
CA LEU A 137 -3.20 13.09 -1.02
C LEU A 137 -4.71 13.01 -1.26
N LEU A 138 -5.44 14.02 -0.78
CA LEU A 138 -6.89 14.08 -0.89
C LEU A 138 -7.32 14.51 -2.29
N CYS A 139 -8.35 13.84 -2.81
CA CYS A 139 -9.10 14.28 -3.97
C CYS A 139 -10.54 13.78 -3.85
N SER A 140 -11.49 14.49 -4.48
CA SER A 140 -12.87 14.03 -4.58
C SER A 140 -12.97 12.82 -5.53
N ALA A 141 -13.99 11.99 -5.36
CA ALA A 141 -14.22 10.83 -6.22
C ALA A 141 -14.42 11.27 -7.67
N GLU A 142 -15.14 12.37 -7.88
CA GLU A 142 -15.40 12.98 -9.18
C GLU A 142 -14.10 13.40 -9.86
N GLN A 143 -13.20 14.08 -9.13
CA GLN A 143 -11.89 14.46 -9.66
C GLN A 143 -11.02 13.24 -9.97
N ALA A 144 -11.05 12.22 -9.12
CA ALA A 144 -10.30 10.98 -9.33
C ALA A 144 -10.76 10.24 -10.59
N ILE A 145 -12.08 10.14 -10.80
CA ILE A 145 -12.70 9.54 -11.99
C ILE A 145 -12.33 10.36 -13.23
N GLN A 146 -12.48 11.68 -13.19
CA GLN A 146 -12.15 12.57 -14.30
C GLN A 146 -10.68 12.46 -14.71
N ARG A 147 -9.75 12.45 -13.75
CA ARG A 147 -8.31 12.28 -14.01
C ARG A 147 -7.98 10.86 -14.47
N ASN A 148 -8.69 9.85 -13.97
CA ASN A 148 -8.48 8.48 -14.39
C ASN A 148 -8.86 8.28 -15.86
N ALA A 149 -9.93 8.93 -16.34
CA ALA A 149 -10.36 8.87 -17.73
C ALA A 149 -9.31 9.39 -18.73
N THR A 150 -8.35 10.23 -18.29
CA THR A 150 -7.26 10.73 -19.14
C THR A 150 -6.02 9.83 -19.13
N ARG A 151 -6.02 8.72 -18.38
CA ARG A 151 -4.88 7.79 -18.34
C ARG A 151 -4.87 6.90 -19.57
N LEU A 152 -3.68 6.49 -20.00
CA LEU A 152 -3.51 5.54 -21.11
C LEU A 152 -4.25 4.21 -20.85
N LEU A 153 -4.26 3.77 -19.59
CA LEU A 153 -4.98 2.59 -19.13
C LEU A 153 -5.80 2.93 -17.88
N PRO A 154 -7.07 3.39 -18.07
CA PRO A 154 -7.94 3.76 -16.95
C PRO A 154 -8.37 2.52 -16.16
N VAL A 155 -8.50 2.67 -14.84
CA VAL A 155 -9.18 1.64 -14.02
C VAL A 155 -10.70 1.82 -14.10
N PRO A 156 -11.51 0.76 -13.90
CA PRO A 156 -12.96 0.90 -13.88
C PRO A 156 -13.44 1.87 -12.78
N GLU A 157 -14.41 2.72 -13.09
CA GLU A 157 -14.94 3.71 -12.14
C GLU A 157 -15.41 3.08 -10.82
N LEU A 158 -16.13 1.95 -10.91
CA LEU A 158 -16.56 1.17 -9.75
C LEU A 158 -15.38 0.77 -8.83
N THR A 159 -14.18 0.57 -9.39
CA THR A 159 -12.98 0.29 -8.59
C THR A 159 -12.57 1.51 -7.77
N ILE A 160 -12.62 2.71 -8.37
CA ILE A 160 -12.30 3.98 -7.70
C ILE A 160 -13.32 4.23 -6.59
N GLU A 161 -14.61 4.11 -6.89
CA GLU A 161 -15.69 4.27 -5.90
C GLU A 161 -15.54 3.30 -4.72
N THR A 162 -15.26 2.03 -5.02
CA THR A 162 -15.00 1.01 -4.00
C THR A 162 -13.77 1.35 -3.15
N MET A 163 -12.71 1.88 -3.76
CA MET A 163 -11.51 2.32 -3.04
C MET A 163 -11.81 3.50 -2.12
N VAL A 164 -12.58 4.48 -2.57
CA VAL A 164 -13.00 5.64 -1.76
C VAL A 164 -13.80 5.17 -0.55
N GLN A 165 -14.76 4.26 -0.73
CA GLN A 165 -15.57 3.71 0.37
C GLN A 165 -14.74 2.93 1.41
N LYS A 166 -13.64 2.30 0.98
CA LYS A 166 -12.77 1.49 1.83
C LYS A 166 -11.56 2.26 2.37
N PHE A 167 -11.43 3.54 2.05
CA PHE A 167 -10.26 4.33 2.40
C PHE A 167 -10.20 4.55 3.92
N GLU A 168 -9.13 4.08 4.55
CA GLU A 168 -8.92 4.20 5.99
C GLU A 168 -7.97 5.36 6.30
N LEU A 169 -8.51 6.46 6.83
CA LEU A 169 -7.72 7.57 7.35
C LEU A 169 -6.88 7.17 8.57
N ALA A 170 -5.86 7.98 8.88
CA ALA A 170 -5.07 7.85 10.10
C ALA A 170 -5.97 7.93 11.35
N ARG A 171 -5.64 7.12 12.36
CA ARG A 171 -6.32 7.12 13.67
C ARG A 171 -5.46 7.83 14.72
N ASP A 172 -6.05 8.09 15.88
CA ASP A 172 -5.34 8.62 17.05
C ASP A 172 -4.52 7.52 17.72
N GLU A 173 -3.42 7.15 17.08
CA GLU A 173 -2.53 6.08 17.46
C GLU A 173 -1.09 6.59 17.34
N PRO A 174 -0.18 6.28 18.31
CA PRO A 174 1.14 6.89 18.35
C PRO A 174 1.92 6.84 17.04
N TRP A 175 1.86 5.72 16.32
CA TRP A 175 2.58 5.51 15.06
C TRP A 175 1.96 6.23 13.85
N GLU A 176 0.73 6.73 13.97
CA GLU A 176 0.03 7.50 12.94
C GLU A 176 -0.01 9.00 13.24
N GLN A 177 0.53 9.47 14.38
CA GLN A 177 0.50 10.89 14.78
C GLN A 177 1.19 11.82 13.77
N LEU A 178 2.25 11.34 13.11
CA LEU A 178 2.92 12.06 12.04
C LEU A 178 2.23 11.79 10.69
N SER A 179 0.97 12.21 10.59
CA SER A 179 0.18 12.15 9.36
C SER A 179 -0.32 13.53 8.96
N VAL A 180 -0.30 13.83 7.66
CA VAL A 180 -0.91 15.05 7.12
C VAL A 180 -1.78 14.72 5.92
N ALA A 181 -2.92 15.41 5.80
CA ALA A 181 -3.76 15.36 4.62
C ALA A 181 -3.64 16.66 3.82
N VAL A 182 -3.38 16.55 2.52
CA VAL A 182 -3.17 17.67 1.59
C VAL A 182 -3.91 17.43 0.29
N ASP A 183 -4.42 18.49 -0.33
CA ASP A 183 -5.21 18.44 -1.58
C ASP A 183 -4.42 18.96 -2.81
N GLY A 184 -3.15 19.31 -2.62
CA GLY A 184 -2.30 19.91 -3.65
C GLY A 184 -2.51 21.42 -3.83
N GLY A 185 -3.33 22.06 -2.98
CA GLY A 185 -3.49 23.51 -2.96
C GLY A 185 -2.29 24.25 -2.35
N PRO A 186 -2.33 25.60 -2.33
CA PRO A 186 -1.29 26.44 -1.73
C PRO A 186 -1.03 26.05 -0.26
N GLY A 187 0.24 25.94 0.15
CA GLY A 187 0.59 25.54 1.51
C GLY A 187 0.76 24.03 1.70
N SER A 188 0.39 23.20 0.71
CA SER A 188 0.49 21.73 0.82
C SER A 188 1.94 21.26 0.94
N MET A 189 2.84 21.85 0.13
CA MET A 189 4.26 21.48 0.14
C MET A 189 4.90 21.85 1.48
N GLU A 190 4.60 23.03 2.01
CA GLU A 190 5.11 23.52 3.29
C GLU A 190 4.72 22.60 4.45
N LYS A 191 3.47 22.13 4.45
CA LYS A 191 2.99 21.13 5.42
C LYS A 191 3.75 19.81 5.32
N VAL A 192 3.97 19.31 4.11
CA VAL A 192 4.73 18.06 3.89
C VAL A 192 6.18 18.23 4.32
N MET A 193 6.82 19.34 3.98
CA MET A 193 8.21 19.62 4.38
C MET A 193 8.37 19.74 5.91
N ALA A 194 7.42 20.39 6.59
CA ALA A 194 7.40 20.47 8.05
C ALA A 194 7.21 19.09 8.70
N LEU A 195 6.36 18.24 8.12
CA LEU A 195 6.16 16.87 8.58
C LEU A 195 7.44 16.02 8.43
N LEU A 196 8.10 16.12 7.27
CA LEU A 196 9.36 15.41 7.00
C LEU A 196 10.46 15.84 7.98
N ASP A 197 10.59 17.14 8.24
CA ASP A 197 11.55 17.66 9.22
C ASP A 197 11.27 17.10 10.63
N THR A 198 10.00 17.08 11.04
CA THR A 198 9.57 16.51 12.34
C THR A 198 9.90 15.02 12.43
N ALA A 199 9.51 14.24 11.42
CA ALA A 199 9.76 12.80 11.38
C ALA A 199 11.27 12.47 11.39
N SER A 200 12.09 13.27 10.71
CA SER A 200 13.55 13.08 10.66
C SER A 200 14.25 13.25 12.00
N LYS A 201 13.62 13.96 12.95
CA LYS A 201 14.14 14.23 14.30
C LYS A 201 13.63 13.23 15.34
N GLN A 202 12.62 12.44 15.01
CA GLN A 202 11.95 11.51 15.90
C GLN A 202 11.97 10.08 15.32
N PRO A 203 13.16 9.44 15.24
CA PRO A 203 13.24 8.04 14.85
C PRO A 203 12.52 7.15 15.86
N TRP A 204 11.82 6.14 15.37
CA TRP A 204 11.17 5.15 16.23
C TRP A 204 12.20 4.18 16.78
N SER A 205 12.22 3.93 18.09
CA SER A 205 13.12 2.90 18.63
C SER A 205 12.73 1.51 18.09
N PRO A 206 13.73 0.69 17.71
CA PRO A 206 13.50 -0.73 17.51
C PRO A 206 12.89 -1.27 18.79
N MET A 207 11.81 -2.03 18.66
CA MET A 207 11.38 -2.85 19.79
C MET A 207 12.52 -3.83 20.07
N ASP A 208 12.87 -4.05 21.34
CA ASP A 208 13.70 -5.21 21.67
C ASP A 208 13.07 -6.42 21.00
N ILE A 209 13.86 -7.14 20.22
CA ILE A 209 13.49 -8.43 19.65
C ILE A 209 13.49 -9.43 20.81
N VAL A 210 12.63 -9.21 21.81
CA VAL A 210 12.03 -10.32 22.53
C VAL A 210 11.08 -10.90 21.51
N ASP A 211 11.41 -12.10 21.01
CA ASP A 211 10.63 -12.93 20.11
C ASP A 211 9.14 -12.63 20.17
N SER A 212 8.79 -11.62 19.38
CA SER A 212 7.46 -11.36 18.95
C SER A 212 7.62 -11.05 17.47
N ILE A 213 8.01 -12.12 16.74
CA ILE A 213 7.04 -12.65 15.78
C ILE A 213 5.71 -12.42 16.47
N THR A 214 4.96 -11.39 16.06
CA THR A 214 3.55 -11.41 16.38
C THR A 214 3.15 -12.76 15.82
N GLU A 215 3.10 -13.79 16.67
CA GLU A 215 2.30 -14.95 16.40
C GLU A 215 1.03 -14.30 15.89
N PRO A 216 0.65 -14.55 14.62
CA PRO A 216 -0.49 -13.91 14.03
C PRO A 216 -1.57 -14.00 15.09
N ALA A 217 -1.99 -12.84 15.63
CA ALA A 217 -2.75 -12.76 16.87
C ALA A 217 -3.71 -13.95 16.89
N PRO A 218 -3.61 -14.88 17.87
CA PRO A 218 -4.13 -16.23 17.77
C PRO A 218 -5.49 -16.12 17.11
N PRO A 219 -5.67 -16.73 15.91
CA PRO A 219 -6.67 -16.31 14.95
C PRO A 219 -7.96 -16.09 15.71
N GLY A 220 -8.43 -14.82 15.76
CA GLY A 220 -9.61 -14.50 16.56
C GLY A 220 -10.68 -15.53 16.20
N GLN A 221 -11.40 -16.07 17.19
CA GLN A 221 -12.17 -17.31 17.07
C GLN A 221 -12.97 -17.48 15.75
N ILE A 222 -13.46 -16.37 15.17
CA ILE A 222 -14.02 -16.25 13.82
C ILE A 222 -13.15 -16.84 12.68
N HIS A 223 -11.83 -16.61 12.68
CA HIS A 223 -10.91 -17.14 11.68
C HIS A 223 -10.68 -18.66 11.85
N ILE A 224 -10.63 -19.16 13.09
CA ILE A 224 -10.57 -20.61 13.37
C ILE A 224 -11.83 -21.26 12.80
N TRP A 225 -13.00 -20.71 13.11
CA TRP A 225 -14.25 -21.21 12.55
C TRP A 225 -14.33 -21.08 11.03
N ASP A 226 -13.85 -19.99 10.41
CA ASP A 226 -13.85 -19.89 8.95
C ASP A 226 -12.96 -20.98 8.30
N LEU A 227 -11.84 -21.34 8.93
CA LEU A 227 -10.97 -22.41 8.44
C LEU A 227 -11.64 -23.78 8.56
N GLU A 228 -12.26 -24.08 9.71
CA GLU A 228 -12.99 -25.31 9.95
C GLU A 228 -14.23 -25.43 9.03
N LEU A 229 -14.98 -24.35 8.87
CA LEU A 229 -16.11 -24.28 7.93
C LEU A 229 -15.65 -24.51 6.49
N ARG A 230 -14.49 -24.00 6.07
CA ARG A 230 -13.92 -24.27 4.73
C ARG A 230 -13.56 -25.75 4.55
N ALA A 231 -13.08 -26.42 5.60
CA ALA A 231 -12.84 -27.85 5.59
C ALA A 231 -14.15 -28.65 5.46
N LEU A 232 -15.19 -28.28 6.22
CA LEU A 232 -16.53 -28.89 6.14
C LEU A 232 -17.16 -28.71 4.75
N VAL A 233 -17.09 -27.51 4.17
CA VAL A 233 -17.55 -27.26 2.80
C VAL A 233 -16.82 -28.18 1.81
N SER A 234 -15.50 -28.33 1.95
CA SER A 234 -14.72 -29.20 1.07
C SER A 234 -15.13 -30.67 1.19
N LYS A 235 -15.43 -31.15 2.41
CA LYS A 235 -15.95 -32.50 2.69
C LYS A 235 -17.32 -32.71 2.01
N LEU A 236 -18.26 -31.78 2.22
CA LEU A 236 -19.62 -31.85 1.66
C LEU A 236 -19.65 -31.78 0.13
N ILE A 237 -18.75 -30.99 -0.48
CA ILE A 237 -18.64 -30.91 -1.94
C ILE A 237 -18.08 -32.22 -2.50
N ARG A 238 -17.08 -32.83 -1.87
CA ARG A 238 -16.52 -34.13 -2.29
C ARG A 238 -17.55 -35.26 -2.22
N GLN A 239 -18.30 -35.33 -1.12
CA GLN A 239 -19.40 -36.31 -0.99
C GLN A 239 -20.44 -36.15 -2.09
N ALA A 240 -20.84 -34.91 -2.40
CA ALA A 240 -21.78 -34.65 -3.48
C ALA A 240 -21.22 -34.94 -4.88
N GLN A 241 -19.90 -34.90 -5.08
CA GLN A 241 -19.29 -35.32 -6.35
C GLN A 241 -19.41 -36.83 -6.58
N GLU A 242 -19.45 -37.62 -5.51
CA GLU A 242 -19.62 -39.08 -5.55
C GLU A 242 -21.10 -39.48 -5.69
N GLU A 243 -22.02 -38.66 -5.16
CA GLU A 243 -23.46 -38.97 -5.11
C GLU A 243 -24.30 -38.31 -6.22
N LYS A 244 -23.94 -37.12 -6.71
CA LYS A 244 -24.78 -36.35 -7.66
C LYS A 244 -24.41 -36.70 -9.10
N SER A 245 -25.41 -37.16 -9.86
CA SER A 245 -25.20 -37.68 -11.20
C SER A 245 -25.08 -36.60 -12.29
N THR A 246 -25.54 -35.37 -12.03
CA THR A 246 -25.46 -34.29 -13.03
C THR A 246 -24.64 -33.08 -12.56
N LYS A 247 -23.97 -32.44 -13.53
CA LYS A 247 -23.19 -31.22 -13.31
C LYS A 247 -24.05 -30.06 -12.78
N SER A 248 -25.31 -30.00 -13.17
CA SER A 248 -26.27 -28.96 -12.73
C SER A 248 -26.63 -29.12 -11.25
N GLU A 249 -26.90 -30.35 -10.80
CA GLU A 249 -27.19 -30.65 -9.40
C GLU A 249 -25.98 -30.40 -8.50
N LEU A 250 -24.78 -30.75 -8.98
CA LEU A 250 -23.54 -30.46 -8.26
C LEU A 250 -23.29 -28.95 -8.12
N GLN A 251 -23.57 -28.17 -9.17
CA GLN A 251 -23.44 -26.70 -9.13
C GLN A 251 -24.45 -26.07 -8.16
N ALA A 252 -25.71 -26.52 -8.18
CA ALA A 252 -26.74 -26.07 -7.23
C ALA A 252 -26.35 -26.42 -5.79
N TRP A 253 -25.82 -27.62 -5.55
CA TRP A 253 -25.32 -28.04 -4.24
C TRP A 253 -24.13 -27.19 -3.76
N CYS A 254 -23.15 -26.92 -4.62
CA CYS A 254 -22.02 -26.04 -4.30
C CYS A 254 -22.49 -24.65 -3.83
N LEU A 255 -23.48 -24.08 -4.51
CA LEU A 255 -24.05 -22.77 -4.15
C LEU A 255 -24.77 -22.82 -2.80
N MET A 256 -25.56 -23.86 -2.54
CA MET A 256 -26.26 -24.03 -1.26
C MET A 256 -25.28 -24.16 -0.09
N VAL A 257 -24.24 -24.99 -0.23
CA VAL A 257 -23.22 -25.19 0.80
C VAL A 257 -22.41 -23.91 1.06
N GLN A 258 -22.07 -23.15 0.00
CA GLN A 258 -21.40 -21.86 0.16
C GLN A 258 -22.28 -20.81 0.85
N LYS A 259 -23.59 -20.80 0.57
CA LYS A 259 -24.56 -19.91 1.21
C LYS A 259 -24.75 -20.26 2.69
N ALA A 260 -24.89 -21.55 3.01
CA ALA A 260 -24.96 -22.02 4.40
C ALA A 260 -23.72 -21.59 5.20
N ARG A 261 -22.52 -21.75 4.62
CA ARG A 261 -21.26 -21.24 5.22
C ARG A 261 -21.30 -19.74 5.52
N GLN A 262 -21.78 -18.93 4.58
CA GLN A 262 -21.86 -17.48 4.75
C GLN A 262 -22.82 -17.10 5.89
N ASN A 263 -23.96 -17.78 5.98
CA ASN A 263 -24.96 -17.57 7.03
C ASN A 263 -24.42 -17.95 8.41
N VAL A 264 -23.81 -19.12 8.54
CA VAL A 264 -23.18 -19.58 9.79
C VAL A 264 -22.09 -18.59 10.21
N LEU A 265 -21.22 -18.16 9.29
CA LEU A 265 -20.17 -17.19 9.62
C LEU A 265 -20.72 -15.80 9.97
N ALA A 266 -21.86 -15.40 9.42
CA ALA A 266 -22.55 -14.17 9.82
C ALA A 266 -23.13 -14.29 11.23
N TYR A 267 -23.79 -15.40 11.55
CA TYR A 267 -24.29 -15.69 12.89
C TYR A 267 -23.17 -15.69 13.93
N LEU A 268 -22.06 -16.37 13.65
CA LEU A 268 -20.90 -16.41 14.55
C LEU A 268 -20.30 -15.03 14.83
N ARG A 269 -20.40 -14.06 13.90
CA ARG A 269 -19.94 -12.68 14.13
C ARG A 269 -20.86 -11.87 15.05
N THR A 270 -22.11 -12.30 15.26
CA THR A 270 -23.06 -11.62 16.15
C THR A 270 -22.92 -12.04 17.62
N LEU A 271 -22.20 -13.13 17.87
CA LEU A 271 -21.97 -13.65 19.21
C LEU A 271 -20.77 -12.92 19.85
N ASP A 272 -20.99 -12.36 21.03
CA ASP A 272 -19.94 -11.68 21.81
C ASP A 272 -19.24 -12.69 22.72
N PHE A 273 -18.04 -13.12 22.34
CA PHE A 273 -17.32 -14.23 22.99
C PHE A 273 -16.46 -13.83 24.18
N CYS A 274 -16.59 -12.59 24.68
CA CYS A 274 -15.77 -12.14 25.80
C CYS A 274 -16.01 -12.88 27.13
N ASN A 275 -16.94 -13.84 27.26
CA ASN A 275 -17.19 -14.48 28.56
C ASN A 275 -17.76 -15.92 28.62
N GLN A 276 -17.85 -16.70 27.53
CA GLN A 276 -18.37 -18.08 27.65
C GLN A 276 -17.57 -19.11 26.85
N LYS A 277 -17.23 -20.20 27.54
CA LYS A 277 -16.44 -21.35 27.08
C LYS A 277 -17.35 -22.43 26.48
N GLU A 278 -18.39 -22.03 25.75
CA GLU A 278 -19.28 -22.97 25.07
C GLU A 278 -18.64 -23.41 23.75
N GLU A 279 -18.44 -24.72 23.61
CA GLU A 279 -17.91 -25.34 22.40
C GLU A 279 -18.98 -25.27 21.30
N VAL A 280 -18.72 -24.46 20.27
CA VAL A 280 -19.64 -24.30 19.14
C VAL A 280 -19.50 -25.47 18.18
N ASP A 281 -20.55 -26.29 18.05
CA ASP A 281 -20.60 -27.38 17.08
C ASP A 281 -20.91 -26.82 15.67
N LEU A 282 -19.84 -26.58 14.90
CA LEU A 282 -19.94 -26.08 13.53
C LEU A 282 -20.57 -27.07 12.54
N GLU A 283 -20.45 -28.37 12.78
CA GLU A 283 -21.03 -29.40 11.91
C GLU A 283 -22.55 -29.40 12.06
N ARG A 284 -23.05 -29.30 13.30
CA ARG A 284 -24.48 -29.14 13.58
C ARG A 284 -25.04 -27.84 13.00
N LEU A 285 -24.37 -26.70 13.21
CA LEU A 285 -24.83 -25.41 12.66
C LEU A 285 -24.87 -25.39 11.13
N MET A 286 -23.87 -25.99 10.49
CA MET A 286 -23.86 -26.17 9.03
C MET A 286 -25.04 -27.02 8.57
N GLN A 287 -25.33 -28.13 9.26
CA GLN A 287 -26.45 -29.01 8.91
C GLN A 287 -27.80 -28.31 9.08
N GLU A 288 -28.02 -27.61 10.19
CA GLU A 288 -29.26 -26.83 10.45
C GLU A 288 -29.54 -25.80 9.33
N HIS A 289 -28.50 -25.13 8.84
CA HIS A 289 -28.62 -24.14 7.76
C HIS A 289 -28.82 -24.77 6.38
N LEU A 290 -28.31 -25.98 6.16
CA LEU A 290 -28.59 -26.77 4.96
C LEU A 290 -30.04 -27.28 4.96
N ASP A 291 -30.54 -27.75 6.10
CA ASP A 291 -31.90 -28.28 6.24
C ASP A 291 -32.98 -27.18 6.16
N CYS A 292 -32.70 -25.99 6.71
CA CYS A 292 -33.55 -24.80 6.52
C CYS A 292 -33.59 -24.34 5.04
N SER A 293 -32.49 -24.54 4.31
CA SER A 293 -32.42 -24.17 2.88
C SER A 293 -33.14 -25.19 1.98
N ALA A 294 -33.27 -26.44 2.42
CA ALA A 294 -33.99 -27.51 1.71
C ALA A 294 -35.52 -27.45 1.93
N SER A 295 -35.97 -26.98 3.10
CA SER A 295 -37.40 -26.89 3.46
C SER A 295 -38.13 -25.65 2.89
N GLY A 296 -37.40 -24.67 2.35
CA GLY A 296 -37.98 -23.49 1.68
C GLY A 296 -38.26 -23.66 0.18
N ALA A 297 -38.15 -24.88 -0.36
CA ALA A 297 -38.36 -25.20 -1.77
C ALA A 297 -39.57 -26.12 -2.04
N SER A 298 -40.50 -26.24 -1.08
CA SER A 298 -41.76 -26.97 -1.25
C SER A 298 -42.96 -26.05 -1.47
#